data_AF-A0A5D6XK35-F1
#
_entry.id   AF-A0A5D6XK35-F1
#
_cell.length_a   1.000
_cell.length_b   1.000
_cell.length_c   1.000
_cell.angle_alpha   90.00
_cell.angle_beta   90.00
_cell.angle_gamma   90.00
#
_symmetry.space_group_name_H-M   'P 1'
#
loop_
_entity.id
_entity.type
_entity.pdbx_description
1 polymer ?
#
loop_
_entity_poly.entity_id
_entity_poly.type
_entity_poly.pdbx_seq_one_letter_code
_entity_poly.pdbx_strand_id
1 'polypeptide(L)'
;MAARIPNVSTRIVPKQIALPETGSCFDTTVVNAKRRTASNKHDEAQYAGAFSISKPTKPLTADQFLRKGQGSGGTADLEKAIKVSDKNASVSPRPKPQVTAFKERANPPDTSFRRFYERGDLPIQIDHGGVRNMVAWKVDITKLDFHHYLPIFFDGLREVEEPYAFLSEQGIKDMLINASSKVLPVIPQLIIPIKNALNTRNAGIIVKTLHILQLMVTCEAAAQPGNGPGLIGQALVPYYRQVLPVLNIFIRKNDNIGDSIDYGQRKQLNLGDLIQQTLEIMETHGGDDAFINIKYLIPTYQSVCVG
;
A
#
# COMPACT_ATOMS: atom_id res chain seq x y z
N MET A 1 21.96 -25.67 10.81
CA MET A 1 20.85 -25.71 9.84
C MET A 1 19.53 -25.69 10.62
N ALA A 2 18.86 -24.54 10.66
CA ALA A 2 17.51 -24.44 11.22
C ALA A 2 16.64 -23.79 10.15
N ALA A 3 16.00 -24.61 9.31
CA ALA A 3 15.00 -24.16 8.37
C ALA A 3 13.83 -23.60 9.19
N ARG A 4 13.65 -22.27 9.20
CA ARG A 4 12.41 -21.67 9.66
C ARG A 4 11.31 -22.11 8.70
N ILE A 5 10.52 -23.09 9.12
CA ILE A 5 9.27 -23.44 8.44
C ILE A 5 8.44 -22.15 8.38
N PRO A 6 8.06 -21.65 7.19
CA PRO A 6 7.17 -20.50 7.11
C PRO A 6 5.87 -20.86 7.83
N ASN A 7 5.42 -19.94 8.67
CA ASN A 7 4.24 -20.09 9.51
C ASN A 7 2.98 -20.00 8.62
N VAL A 8 2.74 -21.02 7.80
CA VAL A 8 1.57 -21.10 6.92
C VAL A 8 0.41 -21.62 7.77
N SER A 9 -0.62 -20.79 7.92
CA SER A 9 -1.87 -21.14 8.61
C SER A 9 -2.42 -22.47 8.09
N THR A 10 -2.50 -23.48 8.95
CA THR A 10 -3.00 -24.85 8.65
C THR A 10 -4.52 -24.92 8.44
N ARG A 11 -5.21 -23.78 8.30
CA ARG A 11 -6.65 -23.76 8.05
C ARG A 11 -6.94 -24.00 6.57
N ILE A 12 -7.70 -25.08 6.31
CA ILE A 12 -8.22 -25.46 4.98
C ILE A 12 -9.13 -24.36 4.41
N VAL A 13 -9.77 -23.56 5.28
CA VAL A 13 -10.57 -22.39 4.90
C VAL A 13 -9.88 -21.13 5.46
N PRO A 14 -9.45 -20.19 4.60
CA PRO A 14 -8.90 -18.92 5.07
C PRO A 14 -9.93 -18.19 5.93
N LYS A 15 -9.49 -17.64 7.06
CA LYS A 15 -10.36 -16.84 7.93
C LYS A 15 -10.85 -15.63 7.14
N GLN A 16 -12.16 -15.42 7.06
CA GLN A 16 -12.72 -14.22 6.46
C GLN A 16 -12.14 -12.99 7.17
N ILE A 17 -11.56 -12.08 6.38
CA ILE A 17 -11.09 -10.80 6.85
C ILE A 17 -12.35 -9.96 7.00
N ALA A 18 -12.79 -9.76 8.24
CA ALA A 18 -13.90 -8.88 8.58
C ALA A 18 -13.35 -7.72 9.42
N LEU A 19 -13.55 -6.50 8.94
CA LEU A 19 -13.23 -5.27 9.60
C LEU A 19 -14.32 -4.99 10.65
N PRO A 20 -13.93 -4.50 11.84
CA PRO A 20 -14.90 -4.24 12.91
C PRO A 20 -15.91 -3.15 12.54
N GLU A 21 -15.56 -2.29 11.58
CA GLU A 21 -16.37 -1.18 11.07
C GLU A 21 -17.48 -1.65 10.11
N THR A 22 -17.40 -2.88 9.60
CA THR A 22 -18.35 -3.41 8.61
C THR A 22 -19.70 -3.79 9.22
N GLY A 23 -19.74 -4.26 10.46
CA GLY A 23 -21.00 -4.67 11.08
C GLY A 23 -21.69 -5.84 10.34
N SER A 24 -23.02 -5.77 10.20
CA SER A 24 -23.85 -6.77 9.52
C SER A 24 -23.81 -6.58 8.00
N CYS A 25 -23.90 -7.67 7.23
CA CYS A 25 -23.92 -7.61 5.77
C CYS A 25 -25.22 -7.03 5.17
N PHE A 26 -26.28 -6.90 5.97
CA PHE A 26 -27.57 -6.31 5.55
C PHE A 26 -27.74 -4.86 6.01
N ASP A 27 -26.80 -4.34 6.80
CA ASP A 27 -26.81 -2.97 7.30
C ASP A 27 -25.75 -2.13 6.59
N THR A 28 -25.96 -0.81 6.52
CA THR A 28 -24.98 0.11 5.94
C THR A 28 -23.72 0.18 6.81
N THR A 29 -22.55 0.13 6.19
CA THR A 29 -21.29 0.28 6.90
C THR A 29 -21.15 1.67 7.53
N VAL A 30 -20.90 1.70 8.84
CA VAL A 30 -20.71 2.95 9.59
C VAL A 30 -19.23 3.17 9.84
N VAL A 31 -18.59 3.96 8.99
CA VAL A 31 -17.20 4.38 9.23
C VAL A 31 -17.18 5.66 10.03
N ASN A 32 -16.58 5.59 11.22
CA ASN A 32 -16.38 6.77 12.05
C ASN A 32 -15.28 7.64 11.41
N ALA A 33 -15.61 8.88 11.05
CA ALA A 33 -14.71 9.80 10.36
C ALA A 33 -13.54 10.23 11.27
N LYS A 34 -12.61 9.34 11.59
CA LYS A 34 -11.32 9.73 12.14
C LYS A 34 -10.58 10.45 11.02
N ARG A 35 -10.42 11.77 11.22
CA ARG A 35 -9.61 12.72 10.45
C ARG A 35 -8.63 12.02 9.53
N ARG A 36 -8.71 12.32 8.23
CA ARG A 36 -7.62 12.17 7.22
C ARG A 36 -6.32 11.92 7.94
N THR A 37 -5.78 10.70 7.84
CA THR A 37 -4.60 10.25 8.57
C THR A 37 -3.53 11.32 8.50
N ALA A 38 -3.46 12.14 9.55
CA ALA A 38 -2.47 13.17 9.66
C ALA A 38 -1.13 12.45 9.63
N SER A 39 -0.25 12.95 8.77
CA SER A 39 1.20 12.74 8.82
C SER A 39 1.65 12.28 10.20
N ASN A 40 2.39 11.17 10.27
CA ASN A 40 3.11 10.67 11.45
C ASN A 40 3.57 11.82 12.38
N LYS A 41 2.73 12.24 13.33
CA LYS A 41 3.11 13.17 14.36
C LYS A 41 3.51 12.33 15.56
N HIS A 42 4.77 11.93 15.57
CA HIS A 42 5.44 11.55 16.79
C HIS A 42 5.93 12.84 17.46
N ASP A 43 5.02 13.54 18.13
CA ASP A 43 5.39 14.67 18.99
C ASP A 43 5.93 14.09 20.30
N GLU A 44 7.22 13.74 20.30
CA GLU A 44 7.95 13.44 21.52
C GLU A 44 8.93 14.59 21.78
N ALA A 45 8.66 15.38 22.82
CA ALA A 45 9.49 16.53 23.17
C ALA A 45 10.90 16.05 23.59
N GLN A 46 11.89 16.34 22.74
CA GLN A 46 13.30 16.00 22.98
C GLN A 46 14.02 17.21 23.57
N TYR A 47 14.84 16.99 24.59
CA TYR A 47 15.74 18.01 25.12
C TYR A 47 17.14 17.78 24.53
N ALA A 48 17.60 18.73 23.71
CA ALA A 48 18.93 18.68 23.10
C ALA A 48 19.97 19.30 24.05
N GLY A 49 20.97 18.50 24.44
CA GLY A 49 22.18 19.00 25.09
C GLY A 49 23.32 19.17 24.08
N ALA A 50 24.50 19.62 24.54
CA ALA A 50 25.68 19.66 23.69
C ALA A 50 26.05 18.23 23.24
N PHE A 51 25.98 17.99 21.93
CA PHE A 51 26.35 16.74 21.27
C PHE A 51 25.55 15.47 21.64
N SER A 52 24.46 15.58 22.43
CA SER A 52 23.62 14.42 22.78
C SER A 52 22.16 14.79 23.04
N ILE A 53 21.25 13.86 22.72
CA ILE A 53 19.84 13.93 23.07
C ILE A 53 19.65 13.21 24.40
N SER A 54 19.19 13.93 25.43
CA SER A 54 18.93 13.36 26.75
C SER A 54 17.42 13.36 27.03
N LYS A 55 16.98 12.41 27.87
CA LYS A 55 15.63 12.49 28.44
C LYS A 55 15.65 13.49 29.58
N PRO A 56 14.60 14.31 29.76
CA PRO A 56 14.43 15.03 31.02
C PRO A 56 14.45 14.02 32.17
N THR A 57 15.11 14.40 33.27
CA THR A 57 15.06 13.61 34.50
C THR A 57 13.60 13.37 34.87
N LYS A 58 13.27 12.15 35.28
CA LYS A 58 11.91 11.85 35.73
C LYS A 58 11.58 12.78 36.90
N PRO A 59 10.39 13.39 36.94
CA PRO A 59 9.99 14.18 38.09
C PRO A 59 10.06 13.31 39.34
N LEU A 60 10.66 13.84 40.40
CA LEU A 60 10.72 13.17 41.69
C LEU A 60 9.30 12.95 42.18
N THR A 61 8.94 11.69 42.41
CA THR A 61 7.64 11.30 42.98
C THR A 61 7.75 11.29 44.50
N ALA A 62 6.68 11.66 45.21
CA ALA A 62 6.67 11.77 46.67
C ALA A 62 7.07 10.47 47.40
N ASP A 63 6.90 9.33 46.73
CA ASP A 63 7.25 7.99 47.24
C ASP A 63 8.77 7.72 47.24
N GLN A 64 9.55 8.50 46.48
CA GLN A 64 11.00 8.37 46.37
C GLN A 64 11.70 9.55 47.04
N PHE A 65 11.80 9.50 48.37
CA PHE A 65 12.52 10.48 49.17
C PHE A 65 13.88 9.95 49.65
N LEU A 66 14.85 10.85 49.80
CA LEU A 66 16.18 10.55 50.30
C LEU A 66 16.10 10.12 51.78
N ARG A 67 16.53 8.90 52.10
CA ARG A 67 16.51 8.39 53.48
C ARG A 67 17.79 8.76 54.24
N LYS A 68 17.69 8.80 55.57
CA LYS A 68 18.82 9.07 56.47
C LYS A 68 19.98 8.10 56.18
N GLY A 69 21.18 8.63 55.96
CA GLY A 69 22.38 7.86 55.63
C GLY A 69 22.60 7.56 54.13
N GLN A 70 21.66 7.92 53.25
CA GLN A 70 21.80 7.76 51.79
C GLN A 70 22.28 9.02 51.05
N GLY A 71 22.39 10.15 51.74
CA GLY A 71 22.90 11.39 51.15
C GLY A 71 24.42 11.40 51.06
N SER A 72 24.98 11.77 49.91
CA SER A 72 26.43 11.92 49.71
C SER A 72 27.01 13.25 50.20
N GLY A 73 26.25 14.03 50.99
CA GLY A 73 26.76 15.18 51.76
C GLY A 73 27.48 16.28 50.97
N GLY A 74 27.32 16.35 49.64
CA GLY A 74 28.02 17.32 48.80
C GLY A 74 29.54 17.11 48.70
N THR A 75 30.09 16.01 49.21
CA THR A 75 31.52 15.70 49.05
C THR A 75 31.80 15.29 47.61
N ALA A 76 32.50 16.16 46.89
CA ALA A 76 32.97 16.00 45.51
C ALA A 76 34.12 14.98 45.41
N ASP A 77 33.88 13.75 45.86
CA ASP A 77 34.77 12.63 45.55
C ASP A 77 34.49 12.25 44.09
N LEU A 78 35.15 12.96 43.17
CA LEU A 78 34.93 12.82 41.72
C LEU A 78 35.02 11.35 41.30
N GLU A 79 35.96 10.58 41.87
CA GLU A 79 36.14 9.17 41.58
C GLU A 79 35.00 8.27 42.08
N LYS A 80 34.39 8.59 43.22
CA LYS A 80 33.27 7.81 43.78
C LYS A 80 31.95 8.17 43.09
N ALA A 81 31.79 9.43 42.69
CA ALA A 81 30.68 9.89 41.86
C ALA A 81 30.73 9.27 40.46
N ILE A 82 31.91 9.22 39.81
CA ILE A 82 32.12 8.58 38.50
C ILE A 82 31.83 7.07 38.56
N LYS A 83 32.31 6.36 39.59
CA LYS A 83 32.04 4.92 39.76
C LYS A 83 30.57 4.58 40.07
N VAL A 84 29.81 5.51 40.66
CA VAL A 84 28.37 5.32 40.92
C VAL A 84 27.53 5.72 39.70
N SER A 85 27.94 6.73 38.93
CA SER A 85 27.30 7.07 37.65
C SER A 85 27.54 5.97 36.61
N ASP A 86 28.74 5.38 36.54
CA ASP A 86 29.07 4.35 35.55
C ASP A 86 28.31 3.03 35.76
N LYS A 87 27.92 2.71 37.01
CA LYS A 87 27.13 1.51 37.31
C LYS A 87 25.65 1.64 36.94
N ASN A 88 25.12 2.87 36.85
CA ASN A 88 23.73 3.16 36.51
C ASN A 88 23.54 3.83 35.14
N ALA A 89 24.62 4.19 34.45
CA ALA A 89 24.59 4.86 33.15
C ALA A 89 25.08 3.93 32.02
N SER A 90 24.62 2.68 31.99
CA SER A 90 24.41 2.05 30.69
C SER A 90 23.20 2.73 30.04
N VAL A 91 23.39 3.97 29.58
CA VAL A 91 22.43 4.63 28.69
C VAL A 91 22.53 3.86 27.38
N SER A 92 21.82 2.74 27.31
CA SER A 92 21.63 2.00 26.07
C SER A 92 21.20 3.03 25.01
N PRO A 93 21.93 3.20 23.90
CA PRO A 93 21.56 4.16 22.88
C PRO A 93 20.11 3.87 22.52
N ARG A 94 19.26 4.90 22.62
CA ARG A 94 17.82 4.74 22.42
C ARG A 94 17.60 4.02 21.08
N PRO A 95 16.76 2.97 21.00
CA PRO A 95 16.37 2.45 19.70
C PRO A 95 15.80 3.64 18.92
N LYS A 96 16.43 3.94 17.77
CA LYS A 96 15.97 4.99 16.87
C LYS A 96 14.46 4.79 16.64
N PRO A 97 13.66 5.87 16.57
CA PRO A 97 12.23 5.74 16.31
C PRO A 97 12.04 4.78 15.14
N GLN A 98 11.20 3.75 15.34
CA GLN A 98 11.05 2.70 14.35
C GLN A 98 10.62 3.31 13.02
N VAL A 99 11.41 3.08 11.98
CA VAL A 99 11.11 3.59 10.64
C VAL A 99 9.86 2.87 10.13
N THR A 100 8.71 3.54 10.17
CA THR A 100 7.40 2.97 9.80
C THR A 100 7.14 2.99 8.29
N ALA A 101 8.19 3.08 7.46
CA ALA A 101 8.05 3.18 6.00
C ALA A 101 7.40 1.94 5.36
N PHE A 102 7.67 0.75 5.91
CA PHE A 102 7.14 -0.53 5.41
C PHE A 102 5.86 -0.98 6.12
N LYS A 103 5.47 -0.30 7.21
CA LYS A 103 4.29 -0.70 7.98
C LYS A 103 3.02 -0.40 7.19
N GLU A 104 2.10 -1.36 7.16
CA GLU A 104 0.77 -1.19 6.60
C GLU A 104 0.05 0.00 7.26
N ARG A 105 -0.64 0.78 6.45
CA ARG A 105 -1.44 1.91 6.91
C ARG A 105 -2.87 1.47 7.17
N ALA A 106 -3.56 2.20 8.04
CA ALA A 106 -4.97 1.97 8.29
C ALA A 106 -5.76 2.17 6.98
N ASN A 107 -6.63 1.21 6.68
CA ASN A 107 -7.51 1.21 5.51
C ASN A 107 -8.94 0.89 5.99
N PRO A 108 -9.68 1.91 6.47
CA PRO A 108 -11.08 1.71 6.83
C PRO A 108 -11.92 1.41 5.57
N PRO A 109 -13.07 0.71 5.70
CA PRO A 109 -13.98 0.40 4.59
C PRO A 109 -14.84 1.62 4.23
N ASP A 110 -14.19 2.76 3.95
CA ASP A 110 -14.84 4.04 3.63
C ASP A 110 -14.94 4.32 2.14
N THR A 111 -14.74 3.29 1.31
CA THR A 111 -14.71 3.44 -0.14
C THR A 111 -16.07 3.89 -0.67
N SER A 112 -16.02 4.72 -1.71
CA SER A 112 -17.19 5.07 -2.49
C SER A 112 -17.84 3.83 -3.10
N PHE A 113 -17.04 2.85 -3.54
CA PHE A 113 -17.51 1.58 -4.08
C PHE A 113 -18.48 0.88 -3.14
N ARG A 114 -18.08 0.68 -1.87
CA ARG A 114 -18.90 0.00 -0.87
C ARG A 114 -20.23 0.71 -0.65
N ARG A 115 -20.20 2.04 -0.51
CA ARG A 115 -21.43 2.85 -0.34
C ARG A 115 -22.39 2.75 -1.53
N PHE A 116 -21.87 2.79 -2.75
CA PHE A 116 -22.69 2.69 -3.96
C PHE A 116 -23.23 1.27 -4.16
N TYR A 117 -22.47 0.25 -3.77
CA TYR A 117 -22.93 -1.13 -3.79
C TYR A 117 -24.05 -1.39 -2.78
N GLU A 118 -23.87 -0.98 -1.52
CA GLU A 118 -24.88 -1.11 -0.46
C GLU A 118 -26.17 -0.34 -0.79
N ARG A 119 -26.06 0.80 -1.47
CA ARG A 119 -27.22 1.56 -1.95
C ARG A 119 -27.95 0.90 -3.13
N GLY A 120 -27.28 -0.01 -3.85
CA GLY A 120 -27.84 -0.71 -5.00
C GLY A 120 -27.75 0.05 -6.33
N ASP A 121 -26.91 1.09 -6.40
CA ASP A 121 -26.78 1.95 -7.59
C ASP A 121 -25.89 1.35 -8.68
N LEU A 122 -25.04 0.38 -8.33
CA LEU A 122 -24.11 -0.22 -9.28
C LEU A 122 -24.82 -1.23 -10.20
N PRO A 123 -24.61 -1.17 -11.53
CA PRO A 123 -25.26 -2.06 -12.49
C PRO A 123 -24.57 -3.43 -12.57
N ILE A 124 -24.20 -4.02 -11.42
CA ILE A 124 -23.47 -5.29 -11.31
C ILE A 124 -24.15 -6.25 -10.34
N GLN A 125 -24.00 -7.55 -10.58
CA GLN A 125 -24.39 -8.63 -9.68
C GLN A 125 -23.38 -9.76 -9.75
N ILE A 126 -23.30 -10.55 -8.68
CA ILE A 126 -22.52 -11.79 -8.69
C ILE A 126 -23.35 -12.85 -9.40
N ASP A 127 -22.81 -13.41 -10.47
CA ASP A 127 -23.32 -14.62 -11.10
C ASP A 127 -22.57 -15.83 -10.54
N HIS A 128 -23.31 -16.69 -9.83
CA HIS A 128 -22.78 -17.90 -9.23
C HIS A 128 -22.73 -19.03 -10.26
N GLY A 129 -21.77 -18.92 -11.18
CA GLY A 129 -21.49 -19.98 -12.15
C GLY A 129 -20.95 -21.25 -11.48
N GLY A 130 -21.15 -22.41 -12.13
CA GLY A 130 -20.80 -23.71 -11.56
C GLY A 130 -19.29 -23.96 -11.34
N VAL A 131 -18.41 -23.24 -12.05
CA VAL A 131 -16.94 -23.41 -11.94
C VAL A 131 -16.27 -22.21 -11.27
N ARG A 132 -16.74 -20.99 -11.56
CA ARG A 132 -16.23 -19.73 -10.98
C ARG A 132 -17.36 -18.72 -10.88
N ASN A 133 -17.29 -17.87 -9.85
CA ASN A 133 -18.11 -16.67 -9.78
C ASN A 133 -17.73 -15.73 -10.93
N MET A 134 -18.72 -15.13 -11.56
CA MET A 134 -18.56 -14.12 -12.59
C MET A 134 -19.34 -12.85 -12.20
N VAL A 135 -19.04 -11.75 -12.88
CA VAL A 135 -19.82 -10.51 -12.73
C VAL A 135 -20.84 -10.46 -13.85
N ALA A 136 -22.12 -10.45 -13.49
CA ALA A 136 -23.20 -10.18 -14.42
C ALA A 136 -23.50 -8.67 -14.42
N TRP A 137 -23.41 -8.07 -15.60
CA TRP A 137 -23.73 -6.66 -15.81
C TRP A 137 -25.22 -6.50 -16.16
N LYS A 138 -25.93 -5.63 -15.44
CA LYS A 138 -27.34 -5.32 -15.72
C LYS A 138 -27.49 -4.43 -16.97
N VAL A 139 -26.43 -3.72 -17.33
CA VAL A 139 -26.39 -2.77 -18.46
C VAL A 139 -25.12 -3.05 -19.26
N ASP A 140 -25.22 -2.97 -20.59
CA ASP A 140 -24.08 -3.13 -21.48
C ASP A 140 -22.94 -2.17 -21.13
N ILE A 141 -21.72 -2.71 -20.98
CA ILE A 141 -20.53 -1.95 -20.57
C ILE A 141 -20.25 -0.78 -21.52
N THR A 142 -20.49 -0.97 -22.82
CA THR A 142 -20.26 0.06 -23.86
C THR A 142 -21.21 1.25 -23.75
N LYS A 143 -22.34 1.12 -23.04
CA LYS A 143 -23.32 2.20 -22.82
C LYS A 143 -23.13 2.90 -21.48
N LEU A 144 -22.27 2.38 -20.59
CA LEU A 144 -21.98 2.99 -19.31
C LEU A 144 -21.22 4.32 -19.46
N ASP A 145 -21.45 5.22 -18.51
CA ASP A 145 -20.68 6.46 -18.35
C ASP A 145 -19.42 6.18 -17.50
N PHE A 146 -18.27 6.24 -18.15
CA PHE A 146 -16.98 5.95 -17.52
C PHE A 146 -16.55 7.04 -16.55
N HIS A 147 -17.01 8.29 -16.70
CA HIS A 147 -16.66 9.37 -15.76
C HIS A 147 -17.31 9.15 -14.40
N HIS A 148 -18.50 8.53 -14.36
CA HIS A 148 -19.18 8.23 -13.11
C HIS A 148 -18.69 6.91 -12.51
N TYR A 149 -18.75 5.82 -13.28
CA TYR A 149 -18.57 4.49 -12.71
C TYR A 149 -17.10 4.09 -12.54
N LEU A 150 -16.21 4.38 -13.50
CA LEU A 150 -14.84 3.87 -13.47
C LEU A 150 -14.06 4.35 -12.24
N PRO A 151 -14.12 5.64 -11.83
CA PRO A 151 -13.47 6.09 -10.60
C PRO A 151 -14.00 5.39 -9.33
N ILE A 152 -15.31 5.08 -9.28
CA ILE A 152 -15.93 4.37 -8.15
C ILE A 152 -15.36 2.95 -8.05
N PHE A 153 -15.27 2.25 -9.17
CA PHE A 153 -14.65 0.92 -9.21
C PHE A 153 -13.18 0.94 -8.78
N PHE A 154 -12.39 1.91 -9.28
CA PHE A 154 -10.99 2.07 -8.90
C PHE A 154 -10.79 2.42 -7.42
N ASP A 155 -11.70 3.17 -6.79
CA ASP A 155 -11.65 3.41 -5.34
C ASP A 155 -11.91 2.12 -4.53
N GLY A 156 -12.69 1.20 -5.11
CA GLY A 156 -12.90 -0.15 -4.61
C GLY A 156 -11.68 -1.07 -4.63
N LEU A 157 -10.55 -0.67 -5.25
CA LEU A 157 -9.29 -1.44 -5.18
C LEU A 157 -8.74 -1.56 -3.75
N ARG A 158 -9.15 -0.64 -2.88
CA ARG A 158 -8.82 -0.67 -1.44
C ARG A 158 -9.57 -1.77 -0.69
N GLU A 159 -10.62 -2.34 -1.26
CA GLU A 159 -11.44 -3.33 -0.58
C GLU A 159 -10.70 -4.67 -0.42
N VAL A 160 -10.82 -5.24 0.78
CA VAL A 160 -10.22 -6.52 1.14
C VAL A 160 -11.28 -7.58 1.46
N GLU A 161 -12.50 -7.14 1.80
CA GLU A 161 -13.60 -8.03 2.16
C GLU A 161 -14.35 -8.52 0.92
N GLU A 162 -14.72 -9.80 0.94
CA GLU A 162 -15.66 -10.36 -0.03
C GLU A 162 -17.09 -10.02 0.40
N PRO A 163 -18.00 -9.62 -0.52
CA PRO A 163 -17.90 -9.68 -1.99
C PRO A 163 -17.31 -8.44 -2.67
N TYR A 164 -17.01 -7.37 -1.93
CA TYR A 164 -16.63 -6.07 -2.47
C TYR A 164 -15.34 -6.12 -3.27
N ALA A 165 -14.33 -6.81 -2.75
CA ALA A 165 -13.02 -6.93 -3.37
C ALA A 165 -13.05 -7.65 -4.72
N PHE A 166 -13.83 -8.72 -4.85
CA PHE A 166 -14.02 -9.43 -6.11
C PHE A 166 -14.76 -8.59 -7.15
N LEU A 167 -15.88 -7.97 -6.74
CA LEU A 167 -16.71 -7.16 -7.63
C LEU A 167 -15.98 -5.93 -8.17
N SER A 168 -15.20 -5.25 -7.32
CA SER A 168 -14.42 -4.09 -7.74
C SER A 168 -13.34 -4.49 -8.74
N GLU A 169 -12.54 -5.52 -8.42
CA GLU A 169 -11.44 -5.99 -9.26
C GLU A 169 -11.93 -6.49 -10.62
N GLN A 170 -12.93 -7.37 -10.63
CA GLN A 170 -13.46 -7.93 -11.87
C GLN A 170 -14.22 -6.88 -12.69
N GLY A 171 -14.96 -6.00 -12.03
CA GLY A 171 -15.66 -4.90 -12.70
C GLY A 171 -14.70 -3.99 -13.48
N ILE A 172 -13.54 -3.65 -12.89
CA ILE A 172 -12.51 -2.86 -13.60
C ILE A 172 -11.98 -3.63 -14.82
N LYS A 173 -11.66 -4.92 -14.67
CA LYS A 173 -11.14 -5.74 -15.78
C LYS A 173 -12.12 -5.77 -16.94
N ASP A 174 -13.40 -6.01 -16.67
CA ASP A 174 -14.44 -6.05 -17.70
C ASP A 174 -14.61 -4.69 -18.39
N MET A 175 -14.57 -3.58 -17.63
CA MET A 175 -14.66 -2.23 -18.19
C MET A 175 -13.46 -1.88 -19.09
N LEU A 176 -12.24 -2.22 -18.67
CA LEU A 176 -11.02 -1.93 -19.43
C LEU A 176 -10.93 -2.77 -20.71
N ILE A 177 -11.29 -4.06 -20.65
CA ILE A 177 -11.21 -4.97 -21.80
C ILE A 177 -12.28 -4.65 -22.85
N ASN A 178 -13.53 -4.40 -22.43
CA ASN A 178 -14.65 -4.28 -23.36
C ASN A 178 -14.87 -2.85 -23.90
N ALA A 179 -14.29 -1.82 -23.25
CA ALA A 179 -14.50 -0.42 -23.65
C ALA A 179 -13.25 0.45 -23.42
N SER A 180 -12.09 0.00 -23.88
CA SER A 180 -10.80 0.70 -23.77
C SER A 180 -10.80 2.12 -24.35
N SER A 181 -11.56 2.38 -25.42
CA SER A 181 -11.65 3.70 -26.07
C SER A 181 -12.23 4.80 -25.17
N LYS A 182 -12.98 4.45 -24.12
CA LYS A 182 -13.56 5.41 -23.16
C LYS A 182 -12.65 5.73 -21.98
N VAL A 183 -11.54 5.02 -21.82
CA VAL A 183 -10.67 5.12 -20.63
C VAL A 183 -9.81 6.38 -20.66
N LEU A 184 -9.27 6.73 -21.83
CA LEU A 184 -8.36 7.87 -22.04
C LEU A 184 -8.84 9.19 -21.38
N PRO A 185 -10.07 9.69 -21.60
CA PRO A 185 -10.52 10.95 -21.00
C PRO A 185 -10.69 10.89 -19.48
N VAL A 186 -10.80 9.70 -18.89
CA VAL A 186 -11.08 9.50 -17.46
C VAL A 186 -9.80 9.36 -16.63
N ILE A 187 -8.64 9.14 -17.26
CA ILE A 187 -7.33 8.94 -16.60
C ILE A 187 -7.08 9.91 -15.43
N PRO A 188 -7.28 11.25 -15.56
CA PRO A 188 -7.01 12.19 -14.48
C PRO A 188 -7.80 11.89 -13.20
N GLN A 189 -9.01 11.33 -13.33
CA GLN A 189 -9.88 10.97 -12.20
C GLN A 189 -9.45 9.68 -11.50
N LEU A 190 -8.72 8.79 -12.20
CA LEU A 190 -8.26 7.50 -11.67
C LEU A 190 -6.98 7.63 -10.82
N ILE A 191 -6.22 8.71 -10.97
CA ILE A 191 -4.92 8.89 -10.30
C ILE A 191 -5.04 8.88 -8.78
N ILE A 192 -6.07 9.54 -8.24
CA ILE A 192 -6.27 9.63 -6.78
C ILE A 192 -6.65 8.26 -6.19
N PRO A 193 -7.66 7.54 -6.72
CA PRO A 193 -7.95 6.17 -6.29
C PRO A 193 -6.73 5.22 -6.35
N ILE A 194 -5.98 5.21 -7.45
CA ILE A 194 -4.76 4.38 -7.60
C ILE A 194 -3.74 4.74 -6.53
N LYS A 195 -3.46 6.03 -6.36
CA LYS A 195 -2.54 6.52 -5.33
C LYS A 195 -2.99 6.09 -3.93
N ASN A 196 -4.29 6.18 -3.62
CA ASN A 196 -4.81 5.81 -2.31
C ASN A 196 -4.67 4.30 -2.06
N ALA A 197 -4.97 3.46 -3.06
CA ALA A 197 -4.80 2.02 -3.00
C ALA A 197 -3.34 1.61 -2.73
N LEU A 198 -2.38 2.18 -3.49
CA LEU A 198 -0.96 1.94 -3.26
C LEU A 198 -0.50 2.41 -1.87
N ASN A 199 -0.99 3.58 -1.43
CA ASN A 199 -0.61 4.17 -0.13
C ASN A 199 -1.07 3.37 1.09
N THR A 200 -1.96 2.38 0.95
CA THR A 200 -2.32 1.44 2.03
C THR A 200 -1.12 0.63 2.51
N ARG A 201 -0.10 0.42 1.65
CA ARG A 201 1.08 -0.40 1.91
C ARG A 201 0.78 -1.87 2.21
N ASN A 202 -0.45 -2.32 1.96
CA ASN A 202 -0.83 -3.72 2.07
C ASN A 202 -0.42 -4.45 0.79
N ALA A 203 0.34 -5.54 0.92
CA ALA A 203 0.90 -6.25 -0.23
C ALA A 203 -0.18 -6.79 -1.18
N GLY A 204 -1.31 -7.29 -0.65
CA GLY A 204 -2.40 -7.81 -1.46
C GLY A 204 -3.07 -6.72 -2.30
N ILE A 205 -3.32 -5.55 -1.71
CA ILE A 205 -3.89 -4.40 -2.44
C ILE A 205 -2.92 -3.89 -3.51
N ILE A 206 -1.63 -3.80 -3.19
CA ILE A 206 -0.63 -3.33 -4.17
C ILE A 206 -0.56 -4.29 -5.36
N VAL A 207 -0.49 -5.60 -5.14
CA VAL A 207 -0.46 -6.60 -6.22
C VAL A 207 -1.67 -6.46 -7.14
N LYS A 208 -2.89 -6.40 -6.58
CA LYS A 208 -4.11 -6.16 -7.37
C LYS A 208 -4.04 -4.87 -8.17
N THR A 209 -3.61 -3.78 -7.52
CA THR A 209 -3.50 -2.46 -8.15
C THR A 209 -2.49 -2.47 -9.30
N LEU A 210 -1.36 -3.16 -9.15
CA LEU A 210 -0.34 -3.28 -10.20
C LEU A 210 -0.86 -4.06 -11.40
N HIS A 211 -1.54 -5.19 -11.21
CA HIS A 211 -2.17 -5.93 -12.31
C HIS A 211 -3.20 -5.09 -13.07
N ILE A 212 -4.02 -4.33 -12.35
CA ILE A 212 -4.99 -3.41 -12.97
C ILE A 212 -4.29 -2.28 -13.72
N LEU A 213 -3.18 -1.76 -13.20
CA LEU A 213 -2.37 -0.74 -13.88
C LEU A 213 -1.77 -1.31 -15.17
N GLN A 214 -1.18 -2.51 -15.15
CA GLN A 214 -0.68 -3.21 -16.33
C GLN A 214 -1.78 -3.39 -17.38
N LEU A 215 -2.97 -3.85 -16.96
CA LEU A 215 -4.12 -4.00 -17.85
C LEU A 215 -4.57 -2.66 -18.45
N MET A 216 -4.62 -1.60 -17.64
CA MET A 216 -5.01 -0.26 -18.11
C MET A 216 -4.05 0.28 -19.16
N VAL A 217 -2.74 0.09 -18.99
CA VAL A 217 -1.73 0.56 -19.96
C VAL A 217 -1.80 -0.25 -21.26
N THR A 218 -2.09 -1.55 -21.18
CA THR A 218 -2.09 -2.47 -22.32
C THR A 218 -3.44 -2.59 -23.04
N CYS A 219 -4.55 -2.12 -22.43
CA CYS A 219 -5.89 -2.34 -22.98
C CYS A 219 -6.12 -1.70 -24.35
N GLU A 220 -5.51 -0.55 -24.64
CA GLU A 220 -5.60 0.09 -25.95
C GLU A 220 -4.78 -0.65 -27.02
N ALA A 221 -3.54 -1.02 -26.68
CA ALA A 221 -2.66 -1.78 -27.57
C ALA A 221 -3.24 -3.17 -27.92
N ALA A 222 -3.88 -3.83 -26.94
CA ALA A 222 -4.56 -5.09 -27.15
C ALA A 222 -5.81 -4.97 -28.03
N ALA A 223 -6.52 -3.83 -27.95
CA ALA A 223 -7.72 -3.59 -28.75
C ALA A 223 -7.42 -3.22 -30.20
N GLN A 224 -6.27 -2.60 -30.48
CA GLN A 224 -5.84 -2.18 -31.82
C GLN A 224 -4.39 -2.60 -32.11
N PRO A 225 -4.14 -3.90 -32.38
CA PRO A 225 -2.80 -4.40 -32.69
C PRO A 225 -2.35 -3.84 -34.04
N GLY A 226 -1.48 -2.82 -34.00
CA GLY A 226 -0.90 -2.19 -35.19
C GLY A 226 -0.85 -0.66 -35.16
N ASN A 227 -1.55 0.00 -34.23
CA ASN A 227 -1.66 1.46 -34.19
C ASN A 227 -0.60 2.14 -33.28
N GLY A 228 0.60 1.57 -33.19
CA GLY A 228 1.68 2.10 -32.35
C GLY A 228 1.43 1.95 -30.84
N PRO A 229 2.31 2.54 -29.98
CA PRO A 229 2.11 2.53 -28.54
C PRO A 229 0.84 3.29 -28.16
N GLY A 230 -0.04 2.66 -27.37
CA GLY A 230 -1.33 3.24 -26.95
C GLY A 230 -1.17 4.59 -26.25
N LEU A 231 -2.11 5.51 -26.51
CA LEU A 231 -2.14 6.86 -25.95
C LEU A 231 -2.36 6.87 -24.43
N ILE A 232 -2.97 5.82 -23.87
CA ILE A 232 -3.18 5.70 -22.41
C ILE A 232 -1.85 5.71 -21.66
N GLY A 233 -0.83 5.00 -22.14
CA GLY A 233 0.49 4.95 -21.51
C GLY A 233 1.16 6.32 -21.48
N GLN A 234 1.12 7.05 -22.60
CA GLN A 234 1.66 8.40 -22.72
C GLN A 234 0.92 9.40 -21.81
N ALA A 235 -0.39 9.28 -21.71
CA ALA A 235 -1.22 10.14 -20.85
C ALA A 235 -0.95 9.94 -19.35
N LEU A 236 -0.35 8.81 -18.94
CA LEU A 236 0.01 8.55 -17.54
C LEU A 236 1.33 9.19 -17.11
N VAL A 237 2.24 9.49 -18.04
CA VAL A 237 3.60 9.99 -17.75
C VAL A 237 3.60 11.21 -16.80
N PRO A 238 2.74 12.24 -16.99
CA PRO A 238 2.68 13.38 -16.08
C PRO A 238 2.35 13.01 -14.63
N TYR A 239 1.66 11.88 -14.42
CA TYR A 239 1.16 11.42 -13.12
C TYR A 239 2.10 10.44 -12.41
N TYR A 240 3.22 10.03 -13.03
CA TYR A 240 4.19 9.13 -12.41
C TYR A 240 4.66 9.61 -11.03
N ARG A 241 4.80 10.92 -10.85
CA ARG A 241 5.17 11.55 -9.56
C ARG A 241 4.23 11.23 -8.41
N GLN A 242 2.97 10.91 -8.70
CA GLN A 242 1.96 10.61 -7.68
C GLN A 242 1.89 9.11 -7.35
N VAL A 243 2.19 8.26 -8.32
CA VAL A 243 1.97 6.80 -8.27
C VAL A 243 3.25 6.06 -7.87
N LEU A 244 4.38 6.37 -8.52
CA LEU A 244 5.63 5.62 -8.39
C LEU A 244 6.36 5.72 -7.04
N PRO A 245 6.26 6.80 -6.23
CA PRO A 245 7.01 6.89 -4.97
C PRO A 245 6.76 5.74 -3.99
N VAL A 246 5.56 5.15 -4.00
CA VAL A 246 5.24 4.00 -3.15
C VAL A 246 5.93 2.73 -3.64
N LEU A 247 6.05 2.54 -4.95
CA LEU A 247 6.70 1.37 -5.55
C LEU A 247 8.19 1.33 -5.21
N ASN A 248 8.85 2.48 -5.13
CA ASN A 248 10.26 2.58 -4.74
C ASN A 248 10.54 1.98 -3.35
N ILE A 249 9.58 2.04 -2.42
CA ILE A 249 9.71 1.42 -1.10
C ILE A 249 9.82 -0.11 -1.24
N PHE A 250 9.06 -0.70 -2.17
CA PHE A 250 8.87 -2.14 -2.28
C PHE A 250 9.62 -2.81 -3.43
N ILE A 251 10.35 -2.05 -4.25
CA ILE A 251 11.03 -2.57 -5.46
C ILE A 251 12.03 -3.69 -5.16
N ARG A 252 12.64 -3.70 -3.96
CA ARG A 252 13.57 -4.76 -3.52
C ARG A 252 12.92 -5.84 -2.65
N LYS A 253 11.60 -5.83 -2.52
CA LYS A 253 10.87 -6.83 -1.73
C LYS A 253 10.68 -8.08 -2.57
N ASN A 254 11.75 -8.85 -2.67
CA ASN A 254 11.81 -10.11 -3.40
C ASN A 254 12.16 -11.25 -2.43
N ASP A 255 11.55 -12.42 -2.61
CA ASP A 255 11.79 -13.59 -1.78
C ASP A 255 13.03 -14.35 -2.31
N ASN A 256 14.13 -14.33 -1.54
CA ASN A 256 15.32 -15.11 -1.89
C ASN A 256 15.18 -16.55 -1.36
N ILE A 257 14.89 -17.48 -2.28
CA ILE A 257 14.69 -18.90 -1.98
C ILE A 257 15.93 -19.78 -2.24
N GLY A 258 17.08 -19.18 -2.57
CA GLY A 258 18.33 -19.92 -2.83
C GLY A 258 18.16 -20.92 -3.97
N ASP A 259 18.51 -22.19 -3.70
CA ASP A 259 18.42 -23.31 -4.66
C ASP A 259 17.02 -23.98 -4.67
N SER A 260 16.05 -23.44 -3.93
CA SER A 260 14.68 -23.96 -3.93
C SER A 260 13.86 -23.38 -5.09
N ILE A 261 12.84 -24.12 -5.53
CA ILE A 261 11.96 -23.71 -6.63
C ILE A 261 10.76 -22.92 -6.07
N ASP A 262 10.44 -21.79 -6.70
CA ASP A 262 9.22 -21.04 -6.40
C ASP A 262 8.01 -21.69 -7.08
N TYR A 263 7.09 -22.24 -6.28
CA TYR A 263 5.82 -22.81 -6.78
C TYR A 263 4.69 -21.78 -6.84
N GLY A 264 4.90 -20.56 -6.31
CA GLY A 264 3.94 -19.46 -6.28
C GLY A 264 3.88 -18.61 -7.55
N GLN A 265 4.77 -18.87 -8.52
CA GLN A 265 4.94 -18.06 -9.74
C GLN A 265 3.65 -17.82 -10.51
N ARG A 266 2.78 -18.85 -10.64
CA ARG A 266 1.49 -18.73 -11.33
C ARG A 266 0.58 -17.66 -10.73
N LYS A 267 0.71 -17.38 -9.43
CA LYS A 267 -0.11 -16.38 -8.72
C LYS A 267 0.48 -14.98 -8.78
N GLN A 268 1.71 -14.81 -9.27
CA GLN A 268 2.41 -13.52 -9.41
C GLN A 268 2.34 -12.63 -8.15
N LEU A 269 2.53 -13.23 -6.97
CA LEU A 269 2.42 -12.51 -5.69
C LEU A 269 3.72 -11.81 -5.27
N ASN A 270 4.84 -12.09 -5.96
CA ASN A 270 6.12 -11.48 -5.67
C ASN A 270 6.08 -10.00 -6.06
N LEU A 271 6.24 -9.14 -5.06
CA LEU A 271 6.03 -7.71 -5.22
C LEU A 271 7.15 -7.04 -6.02
N GLY A 272 8.40 -7.45 -5.80
CA GLY A 272 9.56 -6.91 -6.51
C GLY A 272 9.47 -7.18 -8.02
N ASP A 273 9.22 -8.44 -8.38
CA ASP A 273 9.11 -8.85 -9.79
C ASP A 273 7.93 -8.17 -10.49
N LEU A 274 6.78 -8.10 -9.81
CA LEU A 274 5.59 -7.46 -10.37
C LEU A 274 5.77 -5.94 -10.55
N ILE A 275 6.47 -5.26 -9.62
CA ILE A 275 6.81 -3.85 -9.77
C ILE A 275 7.71 -3.66 -10.98
N GLN A 276 8.76 -4.48 -11.12
CA GLN A 276 9.70 -4.39 -12.24
C GLN A 276 8.96 -4.58 -13.58
N GLN A 277 8.15 -5.64 -13.70
CA GLN A 277 7.33 -5.89 -14.89
C GLN A 277 6.37 -4.72 -15.19
N THR A 278 5.79 -4.12 -14.16
CA THR A 278 4.89 -2.96 -14.34
C THR A 278 5.64 -1.74 -14.88
N LEU A 279 6.84 -1.45 -14.35
CA LEU A 279 7.66 -0.33 -14.83
C LEU A 279 8.10 -0.52 -16.29
N GLU A 280 8.42 -1.75 -16.68
CA GLU A 280 8.77 -2.10 -18.06
C GLU A 280 7.59 -1.88 -19.02
N ILE A 281 6.38 -2.29 -18.63
CA ILE A 281 5.16 -2.06 -19.41
C ILE A 281 4.89 -0.55 -19.54
N MET A 282 5.10 0.21 -18.46
CA MET A 282 4.93 1.67 -18.43
C MET A 282 5.99 2.41 -19.26
N GLU A 283 7.22 1.91 -19.34
CA GLU A 283 8.25 2.43 -20.23
C GLU A 283 7.91 2.14 -21.70
N THR A 284 7.61 0.89 -22.03
CA THR A 284 7.31 0.44 -23.40
C THR A 284 6.12 1.18 -24.03
N HIS A 285 5.10 1.51 -23.24
CA HIS A 285 3.88 2.18 -23.73
C HIS A 285 3.83 3.68 -23.41
N GLY A 286 4.77 4.21 -22.62
CA GLY A 286 4.77 5.60 -22.16
C GLY A 286 5.39 6.60 -23.14
N GLY A 287 6.00 6.13 -24.22
CA GLY A 287 6.70 6.97 -25.20
C GLY A 287 8.08 7.44 -24.72
N ASP A 288 8.69 8.34 -25.50
CA ASP A 288 10.12 8.69 -25.39
C ASP A 288 10.51 9.27 -24.03
N ASP A 289 9.61 10.03 -23.38
CA ASP A 289 9.87 10.70 -22.10
C ASP A 289 9.62 9.79 -20.87
N ALA A 290 9.09 8.57 -21.07
CA ALA A 290 8.69 7.71 -19.97
C ALA A 290 9.88 7.31 -19.08
N PHE A 291 10.99 6.90 -19.69
CA PHE A 291 12.17 6.45 -18.98
C PHE A 291 12.75 7.53 -18.07
N ILE A 292 12.89 8.76 -18.57
CA ILE A 292 13.45 9.88 -17.80
C ILE A 292 12.59 10.16 -16.55
N ASN A 293 11.26 10.15 -16.71
CA ASN A 293 10.34 10.37 -15.60
C ASN A 293 10.36 9.21 -14.58
N ILE A 294 10.45 7.96 -15.04
CA ILE A 294 10.58 6.78 -14.17
C ILE A 294 11.91 6.85 -13.40
N LYS A 295 13.03 7.09 -14.09
CA LYS A 295 14.38 7.14 -13.53
C LYS A 295 14.54 8.23 -12.47
N TYR A 296 13.89 9.38 -12.68
CA TYR A 296 13.87 10.47 -11.70
C TYR A 296 13.22 10.06 -10.37
N LEU A 297 12.19 9.20 -10.42
CA LEU A 297 11.44 8.77 -9.24
C LEU A 297 11.96 7.48 -8.62
N ILE A 298 12.50 6.60 -9.45
CA ILE A 298 13.06 5.30 -9.08
C ILE A 298 14.50 5.23 -9.63
N PRO A 299 15.50 5.74 -8.90
CA PRO A 299 16.87 5.80 -9.37
C PRO A 299 17.49 4.42 -9.67
N THR A 300 16.96 3.35 -9.10
CA THR A 300 17.44 1.98 -9.27
C THR A 300 16.93 1.30 -10.55
N TYR A 301 15.91 1.87 -11.22
CA TYR A 301 15.37 1.29 -12.45
C TYR A 301 16.36 1.40 -13.61
N GLN A 302 16.40 0.38 -14.46
CA GLN A 302 17.22 0.32 -15.68
C GLN A 302 16.30 0.14 -16.89
N SER A 303 16.62 0.83 -17.99
CA SER A 303 15.82 0.77 -19.21
C SER A 303 15.89 -0.61 -19.84
N VAL A 304 14.75 -1.08 -20.35
CA VAL A 304 14.66 -2.33 -21.12
C VAL A 304 14.60 -2.07 -22.63
N CYS A 305 14.20 -0.87 -23.05
CA CYS A 305 14.05 -0.52 -24.46
C CYS A 305 15.33 0.05 -25.10
N VAL A 306 16.28 0.53 -24.30
CA VAL A 306 17.57 1.06 -24.77
C VAL A 306 18.63 -0.04 -24.66
N GLY A 307 18.62 -0.98 -25.61
CA GLY A 307 19.57 -2.08 -25.75
C GLY A 307 19.72 -2.49 -27.21
#